data_AF-N9Q130-F1
#
_entry.id   AF-N9Q130-F1
#
_cell.length_a   1.000
_cell.length_b   1.000
_cell.length_c   1.000
_cell.angle_alpha   90.00
_cell.angle_beta   90.00
_cell.angle_gamma   90.00
#
_symmetry.space_group_name_H-M   'P 1'
#
loop_
_entity.id
_entity.type
_entity.pdbx_description
1 polymer ?
#
loop_
_entity_poly.entity_id
_entity_poly.type
_entity_poly.pdbx_seq_one_letter_code
_entity_poly.pdbx_strand_id
1 'polypeptide(L)'
;MKIDIHHSCKDFESYRAARVKSLFNVESGADVSIQADLPIEDTGWKIGVIVGASGTGKTSIAKRIWENVNIYSPDWSIDKAIIDDITPDQPFESVPAALSAVGLGTVPAWLRPYHVLSNGEQFRANLARAVCEAPERLIIDEFSSVVDRQIACIGAGAFAKAWKRTNGQAVLATCHYDVLDWLEPDWVFDTNTGQFYGRSERRRPHFKMEIFQTNWKYWPFFEKHHYLKMPHMIAATNYVAAVNGELVAHLAVSTRPGLIEARSCRLVVLPEWQGAGVGMRFLNAVSEMWLQGENRYEKPMRTIFHTSHPGLASALRRDPKWTQISGRLIGDTASKALNGNAKYGGHWRAVQGFRFLGSNYHD
;
A
#
# COMPACT_ATOMS: atom_id res chain seq x y z
N MET A 1 21.97 -17.40 15.07
CA MET A 1 23.01 -17.18 14.03
C MET A 1 23.87 -16.04 14.52
N LYS A 2 25.17 -16.27 14.70
CA LYS A 2 26.10 -15.20 15.09
C LYS A 2 26.75 -14.61 13.84
N ILE A 3 26.61 -13.31 13.66
CA ILE A 3 27.23 -12.53 12.60
C ILE A 3 28.35 -11.72 13.22
N ASP A 4 29.57 -11.94 12.75
CA ASP A 4 30.74 -11.12 13.07
C ASP A 4 31.28 -10.54 11.75
N ILE A 5 31.25 -9.22 11.62
CA ILE A 5 31.66 -8.50 10.42
C ILE A 5 32.83 -7.60 10.82
N HIS A 6 34.00 -7.90 10.26
CA HIS A 6 35.20 -7.06 10.37
C HIS A 6 35.42 -6.36 9.04
N HIS A 7 35.13 -5.06 8.98
CA HIS A 7 35.57 -4.20 7.89
C HIS A 7 36.92 -3.62 8.27
N SER A 8 37.99 -4.17 7.71
CA SER A 8 39.35 -3.65 7.85
C SER A 8 39.79 -3.05 6.51
N CYS A 9 40.33 -1.83 6.52
CA CYS A 9 41.06 -1.28 5.38
C CYS A 9 42.53 -1.04 5.74
N LYS A 10 43.37 -0.76 4.75
CA LYS A 10 44.76 -0.37 5.03
C LYS A 10 44.74 0.96 5.78
N ASP A 11 45.44 1.04 6.90
CA ASP A 11 45.61 2.30 7.58
C ASP A 11 46.43 3.27 6.72
N PHE A 12 45.87 4.45 6.42
CA PHE A 12 46.45 5.39 5.48
C PHE A 12 47.31 6.43 6.20
N GLU A 13 48.58 6.52 5.82
CA GLU A 13 49.55 7.47 6.40
C GLU A 13 49.76 8.74 5.55
N SER A 14 48.86 9.02 4.61
CA SER A 14 48.95 10.27 3.83
C SER A 14 48.93 11.50 4.75
N TYR A 15 49.57 12.60 4.35
CA TYR A 15 49.62 13.84 5.15
C TYR A 15 48.25 14.29 5.65
N ARG A 16 47.20 14.21 4.81
CA ARG A 16 45.84 14.57 5.21
C ARG A 16 45.28 13.61 6.27
N ALA A 17 45.47 12.30 6.11
CA ALA A 17 45.01 11.31 7.07
C ALA A 17 45.73 11.46 8.42
N ALA A 18 47.07 11.57 8.43
CA ALA A 18 47.86 11.79 9.64
C ALA A 18 47.49 13.11 10.35
N ARG A 19 47.24 14.19 9.58
CA ARG A 19 46.81 15.48 10.14
C ARG A 19 45.40 15.41 10.75
N VAL A 20 44.47 14.68 10.15
CA VAL A 20 43.12 14.46 10.72
C VAL A 20 43.22 13.62 11.99
N LYS A 21 43.97 12.51 11.98
CA LYS A 21 44.25 11.69 13.16
C LYS A 21 44.81 12.52 14.32
N SER A 22 45.78 13.39 14.03
CA SER A 22 46.36 14.30 15.01
C SER A 22 45.39 15.37 15.49
N LEU A 23 44.59 15.98 14.60
CA LEU A 23 43.63 17.04 14.95
C LEU A 23 42.48 16.54 15.83
N PHE A 24 42.02 15.32 15.63
CA PHE A 24 40.88 14.73 16.35
C PHE A 24 41.28 13.64 17.36
N ASN A 25 42.58 13.41 17.54
CA ASN A 25 43.17 12.41 18.44
C ASN A 25 42.61 10.99 18.22
N VAL A 26 42.55 10.55 16.95
CA VAL A 26 42.08 9.21 16.54
C VAL A 26 43.26 8.40 16.05
N GLU A 27 43.46 7.20 16.60
CA GLU A 27 44.61 6.33 16.25
C GLU A 27 44.45 5.68 14.87
N SER A 28 43.26 5.14 14.59
CA SER A 28 42.92 4.46 13.34
C SER A 28 41.43 4.59 13.06
N GLY A 29 41.07 4.75 11.78
CA GLY A 29 39.70 4.58 11.30
C GLY A 29 39.53 3.30 10.49
N ALA A 30 40.52 2.40 10.56
CA ALA A 30 40.68 1.30 9.62
C ALA A 30 39.80 0.10 9.94
N ASP A 31 39.44 -0.09 11.21
CA ASP A 31 38.77 -1.29 11.69
C ASP A 31 37.37 -0.97 12.25
N VAL A 32 36.35 -1.57 11.65
CA VAL A 32 34.97 -1.53 12.14
C VAL A 32 34.53 -2.98 12.37
N SER A 33 34.31 -3.34 13.63
CA SER A 33 33.72 -4.63 14.01
C SER A 33 32.23 -4.46 14.32
N ILE A 34 31.40 -5.33 13.75
CA ILE A 34 29.96 -5.38 14.00
C ILE A 34 29.62 -6.82 14.40
N GLN A 35 29.16 -6.99 15.63
CA GLN A 35 28.68 -8.27 16.14
C GLN A 35 27.17 -8.24 16.29
N ALA A 36 26.48 -9.26 15.78
CA ALA A 36 25.04 -9.43 15.91
C ALA A 36 24.69 -10.89 16.20
N ASP A 37 23.87 -11.13 17.22
CA ASP A 37 23.29 -12.45 17.50
C ASP A 37 21.83 -12.45 17.06
N LEU A 38 21.53 -13.22 16.02
CA LEU A 38 20.23 -13.32 15.37
C LEU A 38 19.74 -14.77 15.45
N PRO A 39 18.97 -15.17 16.48
CA PRO A 39 18.42 -16.51 16.60
C PRO A 39 17.23 -16.70 15.64
N ILE A 40 17.51 -16.70 14.33
CA ILE A 40 16.53 -16.76 13.23
C ILE A 40 16.65 -18.06 12.41
N GLU A 41 17.20 -19.12 13.00
CA GLU A 41 17.36 -20.43 12.36
C GLU A 41 16.03 -21.09 11.98
N ASP A 42 14.94 -20.75 12.68
CA ASP A 42 13.59 -21.15 12.29
C ASP A 42 13.21 -20.45 10.98
N THR A 43 12.68 -21.20 10.01
CA THR A 43 12.22 -20.65 8.72
C THR A 43 10.74 -20.24 8.73
N GLY A 44 10.05 -20.37 9.86
CA GLY A 44 8.62 -20.04 9.99
C GLY A 44 8.28 -18.55 9.89
N TRP A 45 9.25 -17.65 10.05
CA TRP A 45 9.03 -16.21 9.94
C TRP A 45 8.92 -15.73 8.49
N LYS A 46 8.23 -14.61 8.29
CA LYS A 46 8.00 -13.98 6.99
C LYS A 46 8.66 -12.61 6.88
N ILE A 47 8.68 -11.82 7.95
CA ILE A 47 9.22 -10.46 7.94
C ILE A 47 10.14 -10.25 9.14
N GLY A 48 11.40 -9.95 8.86
CA GLY A 48 12.39 -9.50 9.81
C GLY A 48 12.75 -8.04 9.58
N VAL A 49 13.06 -7.30 10.66
CA VAL A 49 13.46 -5.90 10.55
C VAL A 49 14.78 -5.65 11.27
N ILE A 50 15.70 -4.98 10.60
CA ILE A 50 16.93 -4.44 11.18
C ILE A 50 16.77 -2.93 11.28
N VAL A 51 16.82 -2.41 12.51
CA VAL A 51 16.52 -1.00 12.80
C VAL A 51 17.69 -0.35 13.53
N GLY A 52 17.95 0.92 13.25
CA GLY A 52 18.94 1.70 13.98
C GLY A 52 19.48 2.91 13.20
N ALA A 53 20.32 3.71 13.84
CA ALA A 53 20.82 4.96 13.28
C ALA A 53 21.67 4.73 12.02
N SER A 54 21.87 5.77 11.21
CA SER A 54 22.78 5.68 10.05
C SER A 54 24.20 5.33 10.51
N GLY A 55 24.92 4.51 9.74
CA GLY A 55 26.29 4.10 10.06
C GLY A 55 26.44 2.94 11.05
N THR A 56 25.37 2.42 11.64
CA THR A 56 25.44 1.33 12.65
C THR A 56 25.51 -0.09 12.06
N GLY A 57 25.70 -0.23 10.75
CA GLY A 57 25.92 -1.54 10.13
C GLY A 57 24.69 -2.31 9.65
N LYS A 58 23.50 -1.69 9.62
CA LYS A 58 22.24 -2.33 9.14
C LYS A 58 22.40 -3.05 7.80
N THR A 59 22.94 -2.35 6.80
CA THR A 59 23.20 -2.88 5.46
C THR A 59 24.14 -4.07 5.48
N SER A 60 25.22 -3.98 6.28
CA SER A 60 26.22 -5.03 6.42
C SER A 60 25.62 -6.29 7.03
N ILE A 61 24.81 -6.14 8.09
CA ILE A 61 24.10 -7.25 8.75
C ILE A 61 23.09 -7.87 7.78
N ALA A 62 22.27 -7.05 7.10
CA ALA A 62 21.25 -7.53 6.17
C ALA A 62 21.83 -8.42 5.07
N LYS A 63 22.94 -8.00 4.43
CA LYS A 63 23.65 -8.80 3.42
C LYS A 63 24.23 -10.09 3.98
N ARG A 64 24.60 -10.11 5.25
CA ARG A 64 25.23 -11.27 5.89
C ARG A 64 24.22 -12.33 6.35
N ILE A 65 22.94 -11.96 6.51
CA ILE A 65 21.85 -12.93 6.76
C ILE A 65 21.76 -13.94 5.60
N TRP A 66 21.87 -13.46 4.35
CA TRP A 66 21.87 -14.30 3.16
C TRP A 66 22.97 -13.89 2.18
N GLU A 67 24.08 -14.61 2.18
CA GLU A 67 25.27 -14.29 1.37
C GLU A 67 25.00 -14.23 -0.15
N ASN A 68 24.01 -14.98 -0.64
CA ASN A 68 23.69 -15.08 -2.07
C ASN A 68 22.50 -14.18 -2.50
N VAL A 69 22.02 -13.29 -1.62
CA VAL A 69 20.88 -12.42 -1.90
C VAL A 69 21.35 -10.98 -1.95
N ASN A 70 21.17 -10.33 -3.10
CA ASN A 70 21.47 -8.92 -3.26
C ASN A 70 20.38 -8.05 -2.63
N ILE A 71 20.74 -6.80 -2.29
CA ILE A 71 19.74 -5.79 -1.93
C ILE A 71 18.82 -5.59 -3.12
N TYR A 72 17.52 -5.63 -2.84
CA TYR A 72 16.48 -5.45 -3.83
C TYR A 72 16.47 -4.00 -4.34
N SER A 73 16.85 -3.86 -5.60
CA SER A 73 16.86 -2.61 -6.33
C SER A 73 16.44 -2.91 -7.77
N PRO A 74 15.13 -3.02 -8.04
CA PRO A 74 14.64 -3.42 -9.36
C PRO A 74 14.92 -2.32 -10.39
N ASP A 75 15.36 -2.73 -11.58
CA ASP A 75 15.53 -1.82 -12.72
C ASP A 75 14.19 -1.56 -13.38
N TRP A 76 13.88 -0.29 -13.66
CA TRP A 76 12.67 0.13 -14.33
C TRP A 76 12.96 0.64 -15.75
N SER A 77 12.19 0.17 -16.71
CA SER A 77 12.23 0.65 -18.09
C SER A 77 11.80 2.13 -18.14
N ILE A 78 12.54 2.94 -18.90
CA ILE A 78 12.27 4.39 -19.02
C ILE A 78 11.03 4.70 -19.87
N ASP A 79 10.72 3.81 -20.81
CA ASP A 79 9.74 3.99 -21.88
C ASP A 79 8.45 3.16 -21.68
N LYS A 80 8.36 2.39 -20.59
CA LYS A 80 7.18 1.57 -20.26
C LYS A 80 6.44 2.11 -19.06
N ALA A 81 5.12 1.92 -19.05
CA ALA A 81 4.33 2.13 -17.86
C ALA A 81 4.65 1.07 -16.80
N ILE A 82 4.53 1.40 -15.51
CA ILE A 82 4.82 0.42 -14.44
C ILE A 82 3.95 -0.83 -14.54
N ILE A 83 2.72 -0.72 -15.08
CA ILE A 83 1.83 -1.87 -15.26
C ILE A 83 2.38 -2.90 -16.26
N ASP A 84 3.14 -2.44 -17.26
CA ASP A 84 3.72 -3.29 -18.31
C ASP A 84 5.12 -3.81 -17.93
N ASP A 85 5.77 -3.16 -16.96
CA ASP A 85 7.14 -3.46 -16.56
C ASP A 85 7.23 -4.42 -15.36
N ILE A 86 6.16 -4.51 -14.54
CA ILE A 86 6.08 -5.47 -13.44
C ILE A 86 5.69 -6.85 -13.99
N THR A 87 6.61 -7.81 -13.91
CA THR A 87 6.38 -9.23 -14.25
C THR A 87 5.58 -9.42 -15.55
N PRO A 88 6.10 -8.98 -16.71
CA PRO A 88 5.36 -8.97 -17.98
C PRO A 88 4.88 -10.36 -18.43
N ASP A 89 5.54 -11.41 -17.96
CA ASP A 89 5.21 -12.82 -18.28
C ASP A 89 4.10 -13.39 -17.38
N GLN A 90 3.67 -12.67 -16.35
CA GLN A 90 2.58 -13.09 -15.47
C GLN A 90 1.20 -12.65 -16.00
N PRO A 91 0.11 -13.30 -15.55
CA PRO A 91 -1.24 -12.89 -15.92
C PRO A 91 -1.51 -11.43 -15.55
N PHE A 92 -2.15 -10.68 -16.46
CA PHE A 92 -2.47 -9.26 -16.29
C PHE A 92 -3.07 -8.92 -14.91
N GLU A 93 -3.90 -9.78 -14.33
CA GLU A 93 -4.57 -9.51 -13.05
C GLU A 93 -3.62 -9.46 -11.83
N SER A 94 -2.43 -10.05 -11.90
CA SER A 94 -1.48 -10.09 -10.77
C SER A 94 -0.96 -8.69 -10.44
N VAL A 95 -0.63 -7.89 -11.46
CA VAL A 95 -0.01 -6.58 -11.28
C VAL A 95 -0.97 -5.55 -10.66
N PRO A 96 -2.20 -5.32 -11.18
CA PRO A 96 -3.18 -4.45 -10.51
C PRO A 96 -3.52 -4.92 -9.10
N ALA A 97 -3.53 -6.25 -8.86
CA ALA A 97 -3.78 -6.79 -7.53
C ALA A 97 -2.65 -6.43 -6.56
N ALA A 98 -1.39 -6.57 -6.96
CA ALA A 98 -0.24 -6.19 -6.14
C ALA A 98 -0.16 -4.67 -5.90
N LEU A 99 -0.31 -3.86 -6.96
CA LEU A 99 -0.36 -2.39 -6.86
C LEU A 99 -1.44 -1.94 -5.88
N SER A 100 -2.64 -2.52 -5.99
CA SER A 100 -3.73 -2.25 -5.05
C SER A 100 -3.41 -2.72 -3.62
N ALA A 101 -2.77 -3.88 -3.47
CA ALA A 101 -2.47 -4.49 -2.18
C ALA A 101 -1.46 -3.67 -1.37
N VAL A 102 -0.50 -3.02 -2.03
CA VAL A 102 0.49 -2.13 -1.40
C VAL A 102 0.02 -0.67 -1.32
N GLY A 103 -1.24 -0.40 -1.66
CA GLY A 103 -1.84 0.93 -1.52
C GLY A 103 -1.54 1.90 -2.67
N LEU A 104 -1.06 1.44 -3.82
CA LEU A 104 -0.99 2.25 -5.03
C LEU A 104 -2.28 2.03 -5.84
N GLY A 105 -3.39 2.61 -5.41
CA GLY A 105 -4.72 2.43 -6.03
C GLY A 105 -5.07 3.46 -7.11
N THR A 106 -4.22 4.46 -7.32
CA THR A 106 -4.45 5.51 -8.31
C THR A 106 -4.13 4.99 -9.72
N VAL A 107 -5.16 4.57 -10.47
CA VAL A 107 -4.99 4.00 -11.83
C VAL A 107 -4.13 4.84 -12.78
N PRO A 108 -4.24 6.19 -12.84
CA PRO A 108 -3.33 7.00 -13.65
C PRO A 108 -1.84 6.81 -13.35
N ALA A 109 -1.46 6.47 -12.12
CA ALA A 109 -0.08 6.19 -11.77
C ALA A 109 0.43 4.88 -12.41
N TRP A 110 -0.46 3.90 -12.61
CA TRP A 110 -0.11 2.61 -13.23
C TRP A 110 0.30 2.74 -14.69
N LEU A 111 -0.22 3.77 -15.35
CA LEU A 111 -0.01 4.05 -16.78
C LEU A 111 1.20 4.96 -17.04
N ARG A 112 1.98 5.28 -16.02
CA ARG A 112 3.14 6.16 -16.11
C ARG A 112 4.44 5.36 -15.96
N PRO A 113 5.53 5.78 -16.61
CA PRO A 113 6.86 5.27 -16.30
C PRO A 113 7.25 5.55 -14.86
N TYR A 114 8.08 4.67 -14.28
CA TYR A 114 8.49 4.78 -12.88
C TYR A 114 9.13 6.15 -12.54
N HIS A 115 9.98 6.67 -13.42
CA HIS A 115 10.75 7.89 -13.18
C HIS A 115 9.91 9.17 -13.07
N VAL A 116 8.65 9.18 -13.54
CA VAL A 116 7.74 10.34 -13.41
C VAL A 116 6.81 10.24 -12.21
N LEU A 117 6.87 9.15 -11.46
CA LEU A 117 6.09 8.97 -10.23
C LEU A 117 6.69 9.79 -9.09
N SER A 118 5.84 10.23 -8.16
CA SER A 118 6.31 10.82 -6.90
C SER A 118 7.06 9.79 -6.05
N ASN A 119 7.90 10.23 -5.11
CA ASN A 119 8.65 9.30 -4.24
C ASN A 119 7.75 8.29 -3.50
N GLY A 120 6.56 8.71 -3.06
CA GLY A 120 5.58 7.84 -2.42
C GLY A 120 5.00 6.79 -3.37
N GLU A 121 4.73 7.16 -4.61
CA GLU A 121 4.28 6.23 -5.66
C GLU A 121 5.41 5.27 -6.08
N GLN A 122 6.64 5.76 -6.23
CA GLN A 122 7.82 4.96 -6.52
C GLN A 122 8.08 3.91 -5.43
N PHE A 123 8.04 4.32 -4.17
CA PHE A 123 8.15 3.41 -3.02
C PHE A 123 7.12 2.28 -3.12
N ARG A 124 5.84 2.60 -3.35
CA ARG A 124 4.80 1.57 -3.47
C ARG A 124 4.93 0.74 -4.75
N ALA A 125 5.39 1.31 -5.86
CA ALA A 125 5.64 0.55 -7.09
C ALA A 125 6.73 -0.52 -6.88
N ASN A 126 7.81 -0.19 -6.17
CA ASN A 126 8.85 -1.17 -5.81
C ASN A 126 8.32 -2.29 -4.92
N LEU A 127 7.49 -1.95 -3.93
CA LEU A 127 6.84 -2.95 -3.07
C LEU A 127 5.86 -3.83 -3.84
N ALA A 128 5.08 -3.26 -4.77
CA ALA A 128 4.18 -4.02 -5.63
C ALA A 128 4.96 -5.01 -6.49
N ARG A 129 6.06 -4.56 -7.09
CA ARG A 129 6.94 -5.41 -7.90
C ARG A 129 7.52 -6.55 -7.09
N ALA A 130 8.02 -6.26 -5.87
CA ALA A 130 8.53 -7.30 -4.98
C ALA A 130 7.45 -8.35 -4.64
N VAL A 131 6.22 -7.90 -4.36
CA VAL A 131 5.08 -8.78 -4.08
C VAL A 131 4.68 -9.62 -5.29
N CYS A 132 4.76 -9.07 -6.52
CA CYS A 132 4.49 -9.82 -7.74
C CYS A 132 5.57 -10.86 -8.06
N GLU A 133 6.83 -10.47 -7.95
CA GLU A 133 7.98 -11.36 -8.19
C GLU A 133 8.07 -12.45 -7.12
N ALA A 134 7.66 -12.12 -5.88
CA ALA A 134 7.59 -13.01 -4.74
C ALA A 134 8.82 -13.93 -4.56
N PRO A 135 10.06 -13.37 -4.55
CA PRO A 135 11.26 -14.19 -4.37
C PRO A 135 11.24 -14.90 -3.01
N GLU A 136 11.92 -16.05 -2.92
CA GLU A 136 12.03 -16.80 -1.66
C GLU A 136 12.68 -15.98 -0.54
N ARG A 137 13.61 -15.08 -0.90
CA ARG A 137 14.35 -14.21 0.01
C ARG A 137 14.43 -12.82 -0.58
N LEU A 138 14.07 -11.82 0.21
CA LEU A 138 14.04 -10.41 -0.17
C LEU A 138 14.78 -9.58 0.87
N ILE A 139 15.76 -8.77 0.46
CA ILE A 139 16.39 -7.77 1.32
C ILE A 139 16.05 -6.39 0.78
N ILE A 140 15.38 -5.55 1.57
CA ILE A 140 15.18 -4.13 1.23
C ILE A 140 16.00 -3.29 2.20
N ASP A 141 16.96 -2.54 1.67
CA ASP A 141 17.69 -1.55 2.44
C ASP A 141 17.04 -0.16 2.34
N GLU A 142 17.32 0.69 3.31
CA GLU A 142 16.72 2.02 3.45
C GLU A 142 15.18 2.02 3.35
N PHE A 143 14.54 0.99 3.91
CA PHE A 143 13.10 0.82 3.86
C PHE A 143 12.40 2.07 4.41
N SER A 144 11.58 2.70 3.56
CA SER A 144 10.80 3.91 3.83
C SER A 144 11.55 5.23 4.07
N SER A 145 12.84 5.33 3.72
CA SER A 145 13.67 6.52 3.98
C SER A 145 13.28 7.76 3.16
N VAL A 146 12.81 7.57 1.91
CA VAL A 146 12.57 8.65 0.95
C VAL A 146 11.12 9.17 0.87
N VAL A 147 10.28 8.77 1.83
CA VAL A 147 8.83 9.07 1.83
C VAL A 147 8.37 9.70 3.13
N ASP A 148 7.29 10.46 3.05
CA ASP A 148 6.58 10.99 4.23
C ASP A 148 6.21 9.86 5.22
N ARG A 149 6.22 10.17 6.53
CA ARG A 149 6.03 9.16 7.59
C ARG A 149 4.67 8.48 7.55
N GLN A 150 3.60 9.19 7.20
CA GLN A 150 2.27 8.59 7.07
C GLN A 150 2.22 7.62 5.88
N ILE A 151 2.78 8.04 4.73
CA ILE A 151 2.90 7.19 3.53
C ILE A 151 3.75 5.95 3.84
N ALA A 152 4.87 6.12 4.55
CA ALA A 152 5.74 5.04 5.00
C ALA A 152 4.98 4.01 5.84
N CYS A 153 4.33 4.47 6.92
CA CYS A 153 3.61 3.61 7.86
C CYS A 153 2.47 2.84 7.18
N ILE A 154 1.65 3.53 6.39
CA ILE A 154 0.53 2.91 5.70
C ILE A 154 1.02 1.95 4.62
N GLY A 155 2.04 2.33 3.85
CA GLY A 155 2.68 1.48 2.85
C GLY A 155 3.32 0.24 3.48
N ALA A 156 3.97 0.38 4.64
CA ALA A 156 4.57 -0.72 5.38
C ALA A 156 3.52 -1.74 5.84
N GLY A 157 2.41 -1.27 6.41
CA GLY A 157 1.32 -2.17 6.80
C GLY A 157 0.58 -2.81 5.62
N ALA A 158 0.51 -2.12 4.48
CA ALA A 158 -0.04 -2.66 3.24
C ALA A 158 0.89 -3.76 2.66
N PHE A 159 2.19 -3.49 2.60
CA PHE A 159 3.21 -4.44 2.19
C PHE A 159 3.26 -5.66 3.10
N ALA A 160 3.29 -5.48 4.42
CA ALA A 160 3.34 -6.62 5.35
C ALA A 160 2.15 -7.55 5.17
N LYS A 161 0.94 -7.00 4.99
CA LYS A 161 -0.26 -7.79 4.71
C LYS A 161 -0.18 -8.53 3.37
N ALA A 162 0.41 -7.92 2.34
CA ALA A 162 0.58 -8.52 1.03
C ALA A 162 1.66 -9.60 1.04
N TRP A 163 2.84 -9.30 1.59
CA TRP A 163 4.00 -10.18 1.67
C TRP A 163 3.73 -11.41 2.53
N LYS A 164 3.01 -11.29 3.66
CA LYS A 164 2.64 -12.45 4.50
C LYS A 164 1.79 -13.51 3.77
N ARG A 165 1.24 -13.20 2.58
CA ARG A 165 0.51 -14.15 1.73
C ARG A 165 1.41 -14.88 0.73
N THR A 166 2.65 -14.44 0.57
CA THR A 166 3.65 -15.11 -0.26
C THR A 166 4.38 -16.19 0.55
N ASN A 167 5.15 -17.03 -0.14
CA ASN A 167 5.96 -18.04 0.52
C ASN A 167 7.32 -17.52 1.00
N GLY A 168 7.77 -16.36 0.51
CA GLY A 168 9.10 -15.81 0.77
C GLY A 168 9.28 -15.14 2.14
N GLN A 169 10.55 -14.91 2.47
CA GLN A 169 11.00 -14.19 3.66
C GLN A 169 11.58 -12.83 3.25
N ALA A 170 11.27 -11.78 4.00
CA ALA A 170 11.78 -10.43 3.77
C ALA A 170 12.55 -9.91 4.98
N VAL A 171 13.74 -9.37 4.75
CA VAL A 171 14.50 -8.57 5.71
C VAL A 171 14.44 -7.12 5.27
N LEU A 172 13.95 -6.26 6.16
CA LEU A 172 13.84 -4.81 5.92
C LEU A 172 14.83 -4.08 6.82
N ALA A 173 15.74 -3.31 6.25
CA ALA A 173 16.64 -2.45 7.00
C ALA A 173 16.12 -1.00 6.98
N THR A 174 15.94 -0.37 8.14
CA THR A 174 15.39 1.00 8.24
C THR A 174 15.99 1.77 9.40
N CYS A 175 15.99 3.10 9.32
CA CYS A 175 16.29 3.97 10.46
C CYS A 175 15.03 4.41 11.24
N HIS A 176 13.85 4.04 10.76
CA HIS A 176 12.59 4.53 11.30
C HIS A 176 11.87 3.47 12.14
N TYR A 177 11.55 3.82 13.39
CA TYR A 177 10.93 2.90 14.35
C TYR A 177 9.39 2.85 14.24
N ASP A 178 8.77 3.93 13.77
CA ASP A 178 7.31 4.07 13.60
C ASP A 178 6.70 3.04 12.63
N VAL A 179 7.45 2.52 11.66
CA VAL A 179 6.95 1.48 10.74
C VAL A 179 6.83 0.10 11.40
N LEU A 180 7.48 -0.14 12.55
CA LEU A 180 7.50 -1.46 13.20
C LEU A 180 6.10 -1.92 13.61
N ASP A 181 5.29 -1.01 14.16
CA ASP A 181 3.92 -1.32 14.57
C ASP A 181 3.01 -1.62 13.38
N TRP A 182 3.34 -1.09 12.20
CA TRP A 182 2.60 -1.35 10.97
C TRP A 182 3.04 -2.63 10.27
N LEU A 183 4.33 -2.95 10.31
CA LEU A 183 4.89 -4.18 9.74
C LEU A 183 4.49 -5.43 10.54
N GLU A 184 4.38 -5.28 11.87
CA GLU A 184 4.22 -6.39 12.81
C GLU A 184 5.21 -7.52 12.48
N PRO A 185 6.52 -7.25 12.52
CA PRO A 185 7.54 -8.20 12.10
C PRO A 185 7.64 -9.37 13.08
N ASP A 186 8.09 -10.50 12.58
CA ASP A 186 8.30 -11.72 13.36
C ASP A 186 9.55 -11.60 14.25
N TRP A 187 10.51 -10.76 13.86
CA TRP A 187 11.65 -10.38 14.68
C TRP A 187 12.17 -8.99 14.32
N VAL A 188 12.85 -8.37 15.29
CA VAL A 188 13.49 -7.06 15.17
C VAL A 188 14.89 -7.12 15.76
N PHE A 189 15.90 -6.64 15.04
CA PHE A 189 17.23 -6.43 15.57
C PHE A 189 17.55 -4.94 15.59
N ASP A 190 17.85 -4.39 16.77
CA ASP A 190 18.24 -2.99 16.91
C ASP A 190 19.77 -2.88 16.92
N THR A 191 20.34 -2.26 15.88
CA THR A 191 21.79 -2.10 15.71
C THR A 191 22.40 -1.03 16.62
N ASN A 192 21.58 -0.14 17.21
CA ASN A 192 22.08 0.82 18.20
C ASN A 192 22.32 0.14 19.56
N THR A 193 21.44 -0.79 19.94
CA THR A 193 21.50 -1.44 21.26
C THR A 193 22.09 -2.85 21.22
N GLY A 194 22.20 -3.45 20.03
CA GLY A 194 22.58 -4.85 19.83
C GLY A 194 21.51 -5.84 20.27
N GLN A 195 20.29 -5.38 20.55
CA GLN A 195 19.22 -6.22 21.08
C GLN A 195 18.41 -6.87 19.98
N PHE A 196 18.14 -8.17 20.16
CA PHE A 196 17.19 -8.93 19.37
C PHE A 196 15.85 -9.04 20.10
N TYR A 197 14.77 -8.77 19.38
CA TYR A 197 13.41 -8.97 19.84
C TYR A 197 12.74 -9.99 18.91
N GLY A 198 12.21 -11.07 19.48
CA GLY A 198 11.33 -11.97 18.75
C GLY A 198 9.97 -11.33 18.46
N ARG A 199 8.97 -12.15 18.14
CA ARG A 199 7.63 -11.68 17.84
C ARG A 199 7.02 -11.00 19.06
N SER A 200 7.00 -9.68 19.03
CA SER A 200 6.38 -8.82 20.04
C SER A 200 4.86 -8.80 19.88
N GLU A 201 4.13 -8.51 20.96
CA GLU A 201 2.71 -8.07 20.90
C GLU A 201 2.53 -6.66 20.31
N ARG A 202 3.34 -6.29 19.30
CA ARG A 202 3.10 -5.07 18.53
C ARG A 202 1.76 -5.22 17.83
N ARG A 203 0.93 -4.19 17.94
CA ARG A 203 -0.38 -4.15 17.29
C ARG A 203 -0.39 -2.97 16.37
N ARG A 204 -0.85 -3.20 15.14
CA ARG A 204 -1.12 -2.12 14.20
C ARG A 204 -1.95 -1.01 14.86
N PRO A 205 -1.52 0.26 14.74
CA PRO A 205 -2.24 1.36 15.36
C PRO A 205 -3.71 1.42 14.91
N HIS A 206 -4.60 1.58 15.87
CA HIS A 206 -5.99 1.89 15.61
C HIS A 206 -6.18 3.40 15.54
N PHE A 207 -6.95 3.85 14.56
CA PHE A 207 -7.34 5.24 14.42
C PHE A 207 -8.85 5.34 14.27
N LYS A 208 -9.44 6.39 14.87
CA LYS A 208 -10.86 6.68 14.75
C LYS A 208 -11.08 7.43 13.44
N MET A 209 -12.02 6.94 12.64
CA MET A 209 -12.48 7.60 11.44
C MET A 209 -13.87 8.17 11.69
N GLU A 210 -13.99 9.48 11.56
CA GLU A 210 -15.24 10.21 11.75
C GLU A 210 -15.89 10.44 10.40
N ILE A 211 -17.19 10.17 10.29
CA ILE A 211 -17.95 10.30 9.05
C ILE A 211 -18.95 11.44 9.22
N PHE A 212 -18.97 12.35 8.25
CA PHE A 212 -19.88 13.48 8.25
C PHE A 212 -20.62 13.55 6.93
N GLN A 213 -21.93 13.80 7.02
CA GLN A 213 -22.75 14.13 5.87
C GLN A 213 -22.48 15.57 5.44
N THR A 214 -22.40 15.80 4.13
CA THR A 214 -22.11 17.10 3.53
C THR A 214 -22.71 17.22 2.13
N ASN A 215 -22.42 18.33 1.46
CA ASN A 215 -22.71 18.55 0.04
C ASN A 215 -21.41 18.45 -0.78
N TRP A 216 -21.42 18.92 -2.02
CA TRP A 216 -20.26 18.83 -2.92
C TRP A 216 -19.10 19.78 -2.54
N LYS A 217 -19.17 20.54 -1.44
CA LYS A 217 -18.15 21.53 -1.03
C LYS A 217 -16.74 20.94 -0.95
N TYR A 218 -16.59 19.70 -0.49
CA TYR A 218 -15.29 19.05 -0.35
C TYR A 218 -14.83 18.29 -1.60
N TRP A 219 -15.71 18.10 -2.60
CA TRP A 219 -15.39 17.33 -3.80
C TRP A 219 -14.14 17.81 -4.55
N PRO A 220 -13.86 19.11 -4.71
CA PRO A 220 -12.66 19.57 -5.42
C PRO A 220 -11.35 19.03 -4.83
N PHE A 221 -11.32 18.72 -3.53
CA PHE A 221 -10.15 18.14 -2.87
C PHE A 221 -9.89 16.68 -3.29
N PHE A 222 -10.98 15.93 -3.55
CA PHE A 222 -10.93 14.51 -3.90
C PHE A 222 -10.97 14.25 -5.41
N GLU A 223 -11.54 15.18 -6.20
CA GLU A 223 -11.74 15.04 -7.63
C GLU A 223 -10.44 14.74 -8.39
N LYS A 224 -9.35 15.41 -8.03
CA LYS A 224 -8.00 15.18 -8.60
C LYS A 224 -7.48 13.75 -8.41
N HIS A 225 -7.99 13.03 -7.43
CA HIS A 225 -7.62 11.64 -7.12
C HIS A 225 -8.64 10.63 -7.65
N HIS A 226 -9.75 11.10 -8.24
CA HIS A 226 -10.71 10.24 -8.90
C HIS A 226 -10.27 9.99 -10.35
N TYR A 227 -10.18 8.73 -10.75
CA TYR A 227 -9.66 8.32 -12.07
C TYR A 227 -10.58 8.66 -13.25
N LEU A 228 -11.79 9.20 -13.00
CA LEU A 228 -12.71 9.66 -14.06
C LEU A 228 -13.17 11.09 -13.80
N LYS A 229 -13.14 11.92 -14.83
CA LYS A 229 -13.83 13.21 -14.80
C LYS A 229 -15.28 13.00 -15.22
N MET A 230 -16.21 13.20 -14.29
CA MET A 230 -17.64 13.03 -14.52
C MET A 230 -18.42 14.10 -13.75
N PRO A 231 -19.58 14.54 -14.24
CA PRO A 231 -20.39 15.51 -13.54
C PRO A 231 -20.82 15.01 -12.16
N HIS A 232 -21.22 15.96 -11.30
CA HIS A 232 -21.84 15.65 -10.02
C HIS A 232 -23.07 14.75 -10.23
N MET A 233 -23.26 13.82 -9.30
CA MET A 233 -24.46 13.01 -9.30
C MET A 233 -25.67 13.88 -8.93
N ILE A 234 -26.73 13.76 -9.73
CA ILE A 234 -28.00 14.42 -9.47
C ILE A 234 -28.55 13.92 -8.13
N ALA A 235 -29.00 14.87 -7.31
CA ALA A 235 -29.58 14.63 -5.99
C ALA A 235 -28.69 13.76 -5.08
N ALA A 236 -27.36 13.85 -5.16
CA ALA A 236 -26.52 13.09 -4.24
C ALA A 236 -26.44 13.72 -2.85
N THR A 237 -26.41 12.86 -1.84
CA THR A 237 -25.90 13.16 -0.50
C THR A 237 -24.43 12.77 -0.48
N ASN A 238 -23.55 13.66 -0.05
CA ASN A 238 -22.12 13.38 0.03
C ASN A 238 -21.73 13.08 1.47
N TYR A 239 -20.74 12.21 1.62
CA TYR A 239 -20.14 11.86 2.89
C TYR A 239 -18.64 12.06 2.78
N VAL A 240 -18.04 12.59 3.82
CA VAL A 240 -16.59 12.67 3.98
C VAL A 240 -16.17 11.93 5.23
N ALA A 241 -15.03 11.28 5.16
CA ALA A 241 -14.36 10.70 6.31
C ALA A 241 -13.18 11.59 6.71
N ALA A 242 -12.97 11.75 8.02
CA ALA A 242 -11.80 12.42 8.58
C ALA A 242 -11.11 11.54 9.63
N VAL A 243 -9.78 11.66 9.74
CA VAL A 243 -8.96 11.07 10.80
C VAL A 243 -8.17 12.20 11.44
N ASN A 244 -8.27 12.35 12.76
CA ASN A 244 -7.63 13.44 13.50
C ASN A 244 -7.92 14.85 12.92
N GLY A 245 -9.12 15.06 12.39
CA GLY A 245 -9.54 16.33 11.75
C GLY A 245 -9.07 16.52 10.30
N GLU A 246 -8.22 15.64 9.78
CA GLU A 246 -7.80 15.65 8.38
C GLU A 246 -8.78 14.85 7.51
N LEU A 247 -9.20 15.39 6.37
CA LEU A 247 -10.08 14.68 5.42
C LEU A 247 -9.31 13.55 4.74
N VAL A 248 -9.90 12.35 4.67
CA VAL A 248 -9.20 11.15 4.15
C VAL A 248 -9.94 10.43 3.03
N ALA A 249 -11.27 10.52 2.99
CA ALA A 249 -12.08 9.86 1.98
C ALA A 249 -13.40 10.60 1.68
N HIS A 250 -13.94 10.34 0.50
CA HIS A 250 -15.22 10.89 0.02
C HIS A 250 -16.08 9.79 -0.60
N LEU A 251 -17.40 9.88 -0.42
CA LEU A 251 -18.39 9.01 -1.05
C LEU A 251 -19.66 9.81 -1.38
N ALA A 252 -20.19 9.64 -2.59
CA ALA A 252 -21.48 10.20 -2.99
C ALA A 252 -22.54 9.10 -3.09
N VAL A 253 -23.71 9.34 -2.52
CA VAL A 253 -24.85 8.40 -2.57
C VAL A 253 -26.07 9.11 -3.14
N SER A 254 -26.69 8.52 -4.15
CA SER A 254 -28.00 8.95 -4.68
C SER A 254 -28.94 7.76 -4.76
N THR A 255 -30.21 7.96 -5.03
CA THR A 255 -31.21 6.88 -5.06
C THR A 255 -31.55 6.48 -6.48
N ARG A 256 -31.97 5.22 -6.65
CA ARG A 256 -32.70 4.81 -7.86
C ARG A 256 -34.12 5.38 -7.83
N PRO A 257 -34.75 5.63 -9.00
CA PRO A 257 -36.15 6.02 -9.06
C PRO A 257 -37.02 5.11 -8.20
N GLY A 258 -37.94 5.71 -7.44
CA GLY A 258 -38.81 4.99 -6.50
C GLY A 258 -38.24 4.76 -5.10
N LEU A 259 -37.03 5.27 -4.78
CA LEU A 259 -36.39 5.13 -3.45
C LEU A 259 -36.25 3.66 -3.00
N ILE A 260 -36.00 2.76 -3.95
CA ILE A 260 -35.92 1.31 -3.71
C ILE A 260 -34.51 0.92 -3.25
N GLU A 261 -33.48 1.49 -3.89
CA GLU A 261 -32.08 1.19 -3.63
C GLU A 261 -31.25 2.48 -3.62
N ALA A 262 -30.25 2.52 -2.75
CA ALA A 262 -29.22 3.54 -2.76
C ALA A 262 -28.13 3.16 -3.77
N ARG A 263 -27.53 4.14 -4.42
CA ARG A 263 -26.44 3.98 -5.38
C ARG A 263 -25.26 4.81 -4.91
N SER A 264 -24.25 4.11 -4.43
CA SER A 264 -22.98 4.68 -4.01
C SER A 264 -22.01 4.78 -5.18
N CYS A 265 -21.44 5.96 -5.38
CA CYS A 265 -20.41 6.24 -6.39
C CYS A 265 -19.39 7.24 -5.82
N ARG A 266 -18.38 7.61 -6.63
CA ARG A 266 -17.38 8.64 -6.26
C ARG A 266 -16.67 8.34 -4.94
N LEU A 267 -16.43 7.05 -4.67
CA LEU A 267 -15.56 6.63 -3.59
C LEU A 267 -14.13 7.03 -3.95
N VAL A 268 -13.55 7.90 -3.13
CA VAL A 268 -12.15 8.32 -3.24
C VAL A 268 -11.51 8.18 -1.87
N VAL A 269 -10.33 7.61 -1.82
CA VAL A 269 -9.44 7.62 -0.65
C VAL A 269 -8.17 8.31 -1.09
N LEU A 270 -7.71 9.28 -0.31
CA LEU A 270 -6.51 10.03 -0.65
C LEU A 270 -5.28 9.11 -0.72
N PRO A 271 -4.33 9.38 -1.62
CA PRO A 271 -3.18 8.50 -1.86
C PRO A 271 -2.46 8.07 -0.58
N GLU A 272 -2.19 8.99 0.33
CA GLU A 272 -1.52 8.73 1.60
C GLU A 272 -2.27 7.72 2.48
N TRP A 273 -3.60 7.61 2.36
CA TRP A 273 -4.45 6.68 3.11
C TRP A 273 -4.78 5.36 2.38
N GLN A 274 -4.35 5.20 1.13
CA GLN A 274 -4.57 3.98 0.37
C GLN A 274 -3.75 2.82 0.94
N GLY A 275 -4.37 1.65 1.12
CA GLY A 275 -3.77 0.49 1.79
C GLY A 275 -4.07 0.39 3.30
N ALA A 276 -4.57 1.46 3.93
CA ALA A 276 -4.97 1.45 5.34
C ALA A 276 -6.33 0.77 5.61
N GLY A 277 -7.08 0.41 4.56
CA GLY A 277 -8.43 -0.16 4.67
C GLY A 277 -9.56 0.85 4.88
N VAL A 278 -9.25 2.16 4.82
CA VAL A 278 -10.20 3.28 4.96
C VAL A 278 -11.39 3.14 4.01
N GLY A 279 -11.14 2.91 2.72
CA GLY A 279 -12.19 2.91 1.70
C GLY A 279 -13.32 1.90 1.93
N MET A 280 -12.97 0.65 2.26
CA MET A 280 -13.97 -0.40 2.54
C MET A 280 -14.73 -0.12 3.84
N ARG A 281 -14.03 0.26 4.92
CA ARG A 281 -14.68 0.58 6.20
C ARG A 281 -15.64 1.75 6.04
N PHE A 282 -15.23 2.77 5.28
CA PHE A 282 -16.04 3.95 5.01
C PHE A 282 -17.27 3.62 4.16
N LEU A 283 -17.09 2.87 3.06
CA LEU A 283 -18.20 2.43 2.22
C LEU A 283 -19.20 1.56 3.00
N ASN A 284 -18.71 0.64 3.84
CA ASN A 284 -19.56 -0.22 4.67
C ASN A 284 -20.35 0.60 5.69
N ALA A 285 -19.70 1.54 6.38
CA ALA A 285 -20.36 2.37 7.39
C ALA A 285 -21.49 3.22 6.77
N VAL A 286 -21.23 3.90 5.65
CA VAL A 286 -22.27 4.68 4.96
C VAL A 286 -23.37 3.75 4.42
N SER A 287 -23.01 2.57 3.92
CA SER A 287 -24.02 1.61 3.41
C SER A 287 -24.91 1.06 4.53
N GLU A 288 -24.37 0.87 5.73
CA GLU A 288 -25.12 0.49 6.92
C GLU A 288 -26.07 1.59 7.35
N MET A 289 -25.63 2.86 7.40
CA MET A 289 -26.50 4.00 7.69
C MET A 289 -27.71 4.03 6.74
N TRP A 290 -27.49 3.85 5.44
CA TRP A 290 -28.58 3.81 4.46
C TRP A 290 -29.50 2.59 4.63
N LEU A 291 -28.94 1.44 4.99
CA LEU A 291 -29.72 0.23 5.28
C LEU A 291 -30.64 0.42 6.49
N GLN A 292 -30.18 1.12 7.53
CA GLN A 292 -30.97 1.41 8.75
C GLN A 292 -31.95 2.57 8.57
N GLY A 293 -31.95 3.25 7.41
CA GLY A 293 -32.80 4.42 7.18
C GLY A 293 -32.22 5.73 7.74
N GLU A 294 -30.98 5.73 8.23
CA GLU A 294 -30.21 6.91 8.64
C GLU A 294 -29.71 7.69 7.41
N ASN A 295 -30.66 8.16 6.61
CA ASN A 295 -30.45 8.96 5.43
C ASN A 295 -31.53 10.03 5.33
N ARG A 296 -31.35 11.01 4.44
CA ARG A 296 -32.28 12.16 4.32
C ARG A 296 -33.74 11.81 3.98
N TYR A 297 -34.03 10.56 3.63
CA TYR A 297 -35.37 10.09 3.28
C TYR A 297 -36.01 9.27 4.40
N GLU A 298 -35.28 8.99 5.49
CA GLU A 298 -35.76 8.20 6.63
C GLU A 298 -36.31 6.84 6.21
N LYS A 299 -35.72 6.25 5.16
CA LYS A 299 -36.16 4.99 4.55
C LYS A 299 -35.01 4.01 4.43
N PRO A 300 -35.16 2.77 4.93
CA PRO A 300 -34.23 1.68 4.70
C PRO A 300 -34.00 1.45 3.20
N MET A 301 -32.76 1.55 2.74
CA MET A 301 -32.38 1.30 1.35
C MET A 301 -31.07 0.53 1.29
N ARG A 302 -31.07 -0.61 0.59
CA ARG A 302 -29.84 -1.34 0.31
C ARG A 302 -28.98 -0.56 -0.67
N THR A 303 -27.68 -0.49 -0.39
CA THR A 303 -26.71 0.18 -1.25
C THR A 303 -26.23 -0.74 -2.36
N ILE A 304 -26.24 -0.24 -3.59
CA ILE A 304 -25.52 -0.80 -4.73
C ILE A 304 -24.27 0.02 -4.98
N PHE A 305 -23.17 -0.68 -5.23
CA PHE A 305 -21.90 -0.10 -5.63
C PHE A 305 -21.41 -0.73 -6.94
N HIS A 306 -20.93 0.09 -7.87
CA HIS A 306 -20.38 -0.39 -9.14
C HIS A 306 -18.91 0.01 -9.25
N THR A 307 -18.06 -0.93 -9.62
CA THR A 307 -16.63 -0.67 -9.77
C THR A 307 -16.02 -1.43 -10.94
N SER A 308 -14.97 -0.83 -11.51
CA SER A 308 -14.04 -1.47 -12.45
C SER A 308 -12.66 -1.63 -11.84
N HIS A 309 -12.44 -1.12 -10.62
CA HIS A 309 -11.15 -1.19 -9.97
C HIS A 309 -10.96 -2.62 -9.43
N PRO A 310 -9.96 -3.39 -9.91
CA PRO A 310 -9.82 -4.81 -9.62
C PRO A 310 -9.62 -5.07 -8.12
N GLY A 311 -8.77 -4.29 -7.46
CA GLY A 311 -8.56 -4.40 -6.01
C GLY A 311 -9.83 -4.20 -5.17
N LEU A 312 -10.69 -3.23 -5.54
CA LEU A 312 -11.93 -2.96 -4.84
C LEU A 312 -12.99 -4.04 -5.13
N ALA A 313 -13.07 -4.53 -6.37
CA ALA A 313 -13.94 -5.65 -6.72
C ALA A 313 -13.56 -6.92 -5.95
N SER A 314 -12.26 -7.22 -5.86
CA SER A 314 -11.76 -8.34 -5.06
C SER A 314 -12.05 -8.18 -3.57
N ALA A 315 -11.93 -6.95 -3.03
CA ALA A 315 -12.27 -6.67 -1.64
C ALA A 315 -13.77 -6.87 -1.36
N LEU A 316 -14.64 -6.37 -2.24
CA LEU A 316 -16.09 -6.54 -2.11
C LEU A 316 -16.51 -8.02 -2.20
N ARG A 317 -15.90 -8.82 -3.08
CA ARG A 317 -16.19 -10.27 -3.16
C ARG A 317 -15.80 -11.06 -1.92
N ARG A 318 -14.80 -10.60 -1.16
CA ARG A 318 -14.34 -11.27 0.07
C ARG A 318 -15.07 -10.82 1.32
N ASP A 319 -15.79 -9.71 1.25
CA ASP A 319 -16.52 -9.15 2.39
C ASP A 319 -17.93 -9.77 2.43
N PRO A 320 -18.28 -10.55 3.46
CA PRO A 320 -19.59 -11.24 3.54
C PRO A 320 -20.77 -10.27 3.59
N LYS A 321 -20.52 -8.99 3.87
CA LYS A 321 -21.55 -7.94 3.85
C LYS A 321 -21.94 -7.54 2.43
N TRP A 322 -21.30 -8.09 1.40
CA TRP A 322 -21.55 -7.76 0.00
C TRP A 322 -21.81 -9.02 -0.83
N THR A 323 -22.74 -8.90 -1.77
CA THR A 323 -22.93 -9.91 -2.83
C THR A 323 -22.75 -9.28 -4.19
N GLN A 324 -22.14 -10.02 -5.12
CA GLN A 324 -22.02 -9.58 -6.49
C GLN A 324 -23.34 -9.83 -7.23
N ILE A 325 -23.93 -8.76 -7.76
CA ILE A 325 -25.23 -8.80 -8.44
C ILE A 325 -25.11 -8.65 -9.96
N SER A 326 -23.95 -8.22 -10.46
CA SER A 326 -23.68 -8.14 -11.89
C SER A 326 -22.19 -8.18 -12.20
N GLY A 327 -21.85 -8.62 -13.40
CA GLY A 327 -20.50 -8.57 -13.97
C GLY A 327 -20.62 -8.41 -15.47
N ARG A 328 -20.63 -7.17 -15.96
CA ARG A 328 -20.64 -6.90 -17.40
C ARG A 328 -19.20 -6.76 -17.87
N LEU A 329 -18.82 -7.50 -18.91
CA LEU A 329 -17.51 -7.37 -19.56
C LEU A 329 -17.45 -6.15 -20.50
N ILE A 330 -18.61 -5.62 -20.89
CA ILE A 330 -18.78 -4.56 -21.88
C ILE A 330 -19.69 -3.48 -21.30
N GLY A 331 -19.33 -2.20 -21.46
CA GLY A 331 -20.17 -1.09 -21.03
C GLY A 331 -21.38 -0.89 -21.97
N ASP A 332 -22.48 -0.33 -21.45
CA ASP A 332 -23.74 -0.19 -22.21
C ASP A 332 -23.58 0.60 -23.52
N THR A 333 -22.66 1.57 -23.56
CA THR A 333 -22.34 2.35 -24.77
C THR A 333 -21.67 1.53 -25.88
N ALA A 334 -21.01 0.43 -25.54
CA ALA A 334 -20.30 -0.42 -26.49
C ALA A 334 -21.17 -1.51 -27.10
N SER A 335 -22.24 -1.91 -26.41
CA SER A 335 -23.30 -2.74 -27.02
C SER A 335 -23.91 -2.07 -28.27
N LYS A 336 -23.91 -0.73 -28.32
CA LYS A 336 -24.34 0.08 -29.48
C LYS A 336 -23.24 0.33 -30.52
N ALA A 337 -21.96 0.12 -30.17
CA ALA A 337 -20.80 0.44 -31.01
C ALA A 337 -20.22 -0.78 -31.77
N LEU A 338 -20.87 -1.94 -31.69
CA LEU A 338 -20.49 -3.17 -32.41
C LEU A 338 -20.52 -3.02 -33.95
N ASN A 339 -20.98 -1.90 -34.50
CA ASN A 339 -20.99 -1.58 -35.93
C ASN A 339 -19.72 -0.85 -36.44
N GLY A 340 -18.54 -1.27 -35.97
CA GLY A 340 -17.35 -1.24 -36.83
C GLY A 340 -16.38 -0.05 -36.78
N ASN A 341 -16.16 0.64 -35.65
CA ASN A 341 -14.97 1.51 -35.49
C ASN A 341 -14.73 1.91 -34.00
N ALA A 342 -14.31 0.96 -33.16
CA ALA A 342 -14.06 1.22 -31.73
C ALA A 342 -12.56 1.38 -31.42
N LYS A 343 -12.16 2.56 -30.90
CA LYS A 343 -10.88 2.75 -30.22
C LYS A 343 -10.88 1.96 -28.89
N TYR A 344 -9.81 1.21 -28.61
CA TYR A 344 -9.61 0.51 -27.34
C TYR A 344 -9.58 1.51 -26.17
N GLY A 345 -10.41 1.29 -25.14
CA GLY A 345 -10.34 2.01 -23.87
C GLY A 345 -11.63 2.71 -23.40
N GLY A 346 -12.50 3.19 -24.30
CA GLY A 346 -13.73 3.91 -23.92
C GLY A 346 -14.98 3.03 -23.78
N HIS A 347 -14.97 1.87 -24.42
CA HIS A 347 -16.17 1.09 -24.74
C HIS A 347 -16.19 -0.28 -24.00
N TRP A 348 -15.03 -0.87 -23.73
CA TRP A 348 -14.90 -2.20 -23.11
C TRP A 348 -14.62 -2.09 -21.60
N ARG A 349 -15.46 -1.34 -20.90
CA ARG A 349 -15.32 -1.19 -19.45
C ARG A 349 -16.03 -2.33 -18.75
N ALA A 350 -15.27 -3.29 -18.24
CA ALA A 350 -15.82 -4.27 -17.32
C ALA A 350 -16.32 -3.56 -16.05
N VAL A 351 -17.62 -3.67 -15.77
CA VAL A 351 -18.24 -3.08 -14.58
C VAL A 351 -18.89 -4.19 -13.77
N GLN A 352 -18.46 -4.28 -12.52
CA GLN A 352 -18.98 -5.25 -11.56
C GLN A 352 -19.88 -4.52 -10.57
N GLY A 353 -21.11 -4.99 -10.41
CA GLY A 353 -22.09 -4.45 -9.48
C GLY A 353 -22.20 -5.31 -8.24
N PHE A 354 -22.22 -4.67 -7.08
CA PHE A 354 -22.30 -5.28 -5.77
C PHE A 354 -23.45 -4.68 -4.98
N ARG A 355 -24.13 -5.49 -4.18
CA ARG A 355 -25.18 -5.05 -3.25
C ARG A 355 -24.75 -5.30 -1.82
N PHE A 356 -24.96 -4.31 -0.97
CA PHE A 356 -24.73 -4.42 0.47
C PHE A 356 -25.86 -5.19 1.15
N LEU A 357 -25.48 -6.19 1.94
CA LEU A 357 -26.38 -7.10 2.64
C LEU A 357 -26.64 -6.69 4.09
N GLY A 358 -25.71 -5.99 4.72
CA GLY A 358 -25.77 -5.57 6.12
C GLY A 358 -24.74 -6.28 6.99
N SER A 359 -24.39 -5.66 8.11
CA SER A 359 -23.39 -6.20 9.04
C SER A 359 -23.81 -7.46 9.78
N ASN A 360 -25.12 -7.67 9.94
CA ASN A 360 -25.72 -8.83 10.62
C ASN A 360 -26.13 -9.94 9.63
N TYR A 361 -25.75 -9.81 8.35
CA TYR A 361 -26.03 -10.82 7.37
C TYR A 361 -25.04 -11.98 7.57
N HIS A 362 -25.54 -13.08 8.13
CA HIS A 362 -24.85 -14.36 8.22
C HIS A 362 -25.57 -15.31 7.25
N ASP A 363 -24.82 -15.88 6.30
CA ASP A 363 -25.32 -16.89 5.37
C ASP A 363 -25.83 -18.14 6.08
#